data_AF-A0A7K3B9Y0-F1
#
_entry.id   AF-A0A7K3B9Y0-F1
#
_cell.length_a   1.000
_cell.length_b   1.000
_cell.length_c   1.000
_cell.angle_alpha   90.00
_cell.angle_beta   90.00
_cell.angle_gamma   90.00
#
_symmetry.space_group_name_H-M   'P 1'
#
loop_
_entity.id
_entity.type
_entity.pdbx_description
1 polymer ?
#
loop_
_entity_poly.entity_id
_entity_poly.type
_entity_poly.pdbx_seq_one_letter_code
_entity_poly.pdbx_strand_id
1 'polypeptide(L)'
;MTLTIWIDDWQIQCCGQNFALGDVVSWNLLEVDPEDYADVLGSERAAAIDFCEEHHGQEGEQEPTELQVLTIAEVHCRYEVRPDGAATALYPLPGTTVLVPVRKADGWAKAQPDVRFAGYLVTAQRTTDAP
;
A
#
# COMPACT_ATOMS: atom_id res chain seq x y z
N MET A 1 -8.69 -5.72 16.52
CA MET A 1 -9.33 -5.77 15.19
C MET A 1 -8.23 -5.82 14.13
N THR A 2 -8.41 -6.57 13.04
CA THR A 2 -7.46 -6.59 11.90
C THR A 2 -7.86 -5.53 10.88
N LEU A 3 -6.89 -4.78 10.38
CA LEU A 3 -7.02 -3.76 9.35
C LEU A 3 -6.26 -4.18 8.10
N THR A 4 -6.77 -3.81 6.93
CA THR A 4 -6.08 -3.88 5.64
C THR A 4 -5.63 -2.49 5.25
N ILE A 5 -4.33 -2.33 5.03
CA ILE A 5 -3.67 -1.04 4.85
C ILE A 5 -2.91 -1.06 3.53
N TRP A 6 -3.13 -0.03 2.72
CA TRP A 6 -2.33 0.25 1.54
C TRP A 6 -1.12 1.12 1.88
N ILE A 7 0.05 0.79 1.32
CA ILE A 7 1.26 1.60 1.43
C ILE A 7 1.83 1.79 0.03
N ASP A 8 1.84 3.00 -0.49
CA ASP A 8 2.42 3.27 -1.80
C ASP A 8 3.93 3.00 -1.83
N ASP A 9 4.45 2.66 -3.01
CA ASP A 9 5.89 2.42 -3.20
C ASP A 9 6.75 3.63 -2.82
N TRP A 10 6.31 4.83 -3.16
CA TRP A 10 7.04 6.07 -2.90
C TRP A 10 7.10 6.43 -1.41
N GLN A 11 6.08 6.05 -0.62
CA GLN A 11 6.06 6.28 0.83
C GLN A 11 7.28 5.62 1.49
N ILE A 12 7.54 4.36 1.17
CA ILE A 12 8.69 3.62 1.71
C ILE A 12 10.02 3.97 1.04
N GLN A 13 10.04 4.29 -0.26
CA GLN A 13 11.29 4.59 -0.98
C GLN A 13 11.87 5.97 -0.63
N CYS A 14 11.02 6.93 -0.24
CA CYS A 14 11.45 8.29 0.07
C CYS A 14 11.90 8.42 1.54
N CYS A 15 11.00 8.11 2.47
CA CYS A 15 11.20 8.39 3.90
C CYS A 15 10.69 7.29 4.83
N GLY A 16 9.90 6.33 4.33
CA GLY A 16 9.31 5.29 5.14
C GLY A 16 10.34 4.30 5.68
N GLN A 17 9.95 3.62 6.75
CA GLN A 17 10.81 2.63 7.40
C GLN A 17 10.53 1.23 6.86
N ASN A 18 11.59 0.43 6.73
CA ASN A 18 11.45 -0.99 6.45
C ASN A 18 10.67 -1.68 7.59
N PHE A 19 9.83 -2.65 7.24
CA PHE A 19 9.09 -3.45 8.21
C PHE A 19 9.00 -4.90 7.76
N ALA A 20 8.79 -5.81 8.70
CA ALA A 20 8.67 -7.24 8.49
C ALA A 20 7.43 -7.81 9.19
N LEU A 21 7.08 -9.04 8.81
CA LEU A 21 6.03 -9.79 9.49
C LEU A 21 6.33 -9.91 10.99
N GLY A 22 5.35 -9.53 11.81
CA GLY A 22 5.44 -9.56 13.27
C GLY A 22 5.97 -8.28 13.91
N ASP A 23 6.53 -7.36 13.12
CA ASP A 23 7.00 -6.06 13.63
C ASP A 23 5.83 -5.23 14.17
N VAL A 24 6.14 -4.43 15.19
CA VAL A 24 5.26 -3.36 15.66
C VAL A 24 5.68 -2.07 14.98
N VAL A 25 4.75 -1.46 14.25
CA VAL A 25 4.92 -0.24 13.49
C VAL A 25 4.01 0.86 14.03
N SER A 26 4.33 2.10 13.73
CA SER A 26 3.58 3.28 14.13
C SER A 26 3.30 4.09 12.87
N TRP A 27 2.05 4.10 12.42
CA TRP A 27 1.65 4.63 11.12
C TRP A 27 0.54 5.66 11.24
N ASN A 28 0.61 6.70 10.42
CA ASN A 28 -0.52 7.61 10.22
C ASN A 28 -1.46 6.97 9.19
N LEU A 29 -2.72 6.77 9.58
CA LEU A 29 -3.70 6.09 8.75
C LEU A 29 -4.77 7.08 8.29
N LEU A 30 -5.01 7.12 6.98
CA LEU A 30 -6.09 7.90 6.38
C LEU A 30 -7.15 6.96 5.81
N GLU A 31 -8.42 7.32 5.99
CA GLU A 31 -9.52 6.61 5.32
C GLU A 31 -9.38 6.77 3.80
N VAL A 32 -9.71 5.71 3.08
CA VAL A 32 -9.58 5.65 1.63
C VAL A 32 -10.94 5.60 0.95
N ASP A 33 -11.01 6.15 -0.27
CA ASP A 33 -12.05 5.78 -1.21
C ASP A 33 -11.59 4.53 -1.99
N PRO A 34 -12.32 3.40 -1.95
CA PRO A 34 -12.01 2.22 -2.75
C PRO A 34 -11.87 2.50 -4.25
N GLU A 35 -12.54 3.52 -4.79
CA GLU A 35 -12.43 3.85 -6.21
C GLU A 35 -11.01 4.28 -6.60
N ASP A 36 -10.25 4.88 -5.69
CA ASP A 36 -8.87 5.32 -5.93
C ASP A 36 -7.90 4.15 -6.18
N TYR A 37 -8.23 2.96 -5.67
CA TYR A 37 -7.35 1.78 -5.74
C TYR A 37 -7.87 0.69 -6.69
N ALA A 38 -9.06 0.85 -7.25
CA ALA A 38 -9.71 -0.17 -8.08
C ALA A 38 -8.87 -0.54 -9.31
N ASP A 39 -8.21 0.44 -9.94
CA ASP A 39 -7.37 0.20 -11.12
C ASP A 39 -6.06 -0.53 -10.78
N VAL A 40 -5.56 -0.41 -9.54
CA VAL A 40 -4.32 -1.06 -9.08
C VAL A 40 -4.58 -2.45 -8.52
N LEU A 41 -5.64 -2.62 -7.72
CA LEU A 41 -5.90 -3.83 -6.93
C LEU A 41 -7.06 -4.69 -7.46
N GLY A 42 -7.88 -4.13 -8.33
CA GLY A 42 -9.21 -4.62 -8.66
C GLY A 42 -10.24 -4.22 -7.60
N SER A 43 -11.48 -3.97 -8.03
CA SER A 43 -12.55 -3.42 -7.19
C SER A 43 -12.84 -4.22 -5.92
N GLU A 44 -12.78 -5.56 -5.98
CA GLU A 44 -13.04 -6.42 -4.81
C GLU A 44 -12.01 -6.18 -3.69
N ARG A 45 -10.73 -6.08 -4.04
CA ARG A 45 -9.66 -5.87 -3.05
C ARG A 45 -9.60 -4.42 -2.61
N ALA A 46 -9.84 -3.48 -3.52
CA ALA A 46 -9.89 -2.07 -3.18
C ALA A 46 -10.98 -1.78 -2.14
N ALA A 47 -12.15 -2.42 -2.27
CA ALA A 47 -13.24 -2.33 -1.30
C ALA A 47 -12.92 -2.94 0.08
N ALA A 48 -11.84 -3.72 0.19
CA ALA A 48 -11.39 -4.32 1.44
C ALA A 48 -10.27 -3.53 2.11
N ILE A 49 -9.78 -2.43 1.51
CA ILE A 49 -8.82 -1.55 2.16
C ILE A 49 -9.55 -0.68 3.18
N ASP A 50 -9.07 -0.69 4.41
CA ASP A 50 -9.60 0.15 5.47
C ASP A 50 -8.91 1.52 5.47
N PHE A 51 -7.58 1.54 5.24
CA PHE A 51 -6.77 2.75 5.32
C PHE A 51 -5.61 2.76 4.31
N CYS A 52 -5.07 3.94 4.02
CA CYS A 52 -3.73 4.09 3.47
C CYS A 52 -2.80 4.72 4.51
N GLU A 53 -1.51 4.40 4.39
CA GLU A 53 -0.45 5.03 5.17
C GLU A 53 -0.01 6.34 4.51
N GLU A 54 0.16 7.40 5.30
CA GLU A 54 0.57 8.72 4.80
C GLU A 54 1.67 9.37 5.66
N HIS A 55 2.84 9.60 5.05
CA HIS A 55 3.96 10.33 5.67
C HIS A 55 4.05 11.82 5.27
N HIS A 56 3.38 12.26 4.21
CA HIS A 56 3.61 13.55 3.53
C HIS A 56 2.39 14.49 3.48
N GLY A 57 1.24 14.05 3.98
CA GLY A 57 0.03 14.86 4.16
C GLY A 57 0.15 15.92 5.27
N GLN A 58 -0.92 16.69 5.51
CA GLN A 58 -0.91 17.79 6.49
C GLN A 58 -0.35 17.35 7.85
N GLU A 59 0.77 17.97 8.25
CA GLU A 59 1.24 17.96 9.63
C GLU A 59 0.13 18.51 10.54
N GLY A 60 -0.55 17.64 11.29
CA GLY A 60 -1.49 18.05 12.34
C GLY A 60 -2.55 17.02 12.78
N GLU A 61 -2.47 16.69 14.08
CA GLU A 61 -3.51 16.23 15.04
C GLU A 61 -3.81 14.73 15.25
N GLN A 62 -3.49 13.81 14.35
CA GLN A 62 -3.68 12.38 14.67
C GLN A 62 -2.39 11.73 15.18
N GLU A 63 -2.47 11.15 16.39
CA GLU A 63 -1.40 10.29 16.89
C GLU A 63 -1.28 9.06 15.99
N PRO A 64 -0.05 8.69 15.58
CA PRO A 64 0.20 7.47 14.84
C PRO A 64 -0.44 6.25 15.52
N THR A 65 -1.04 5.37 14.74
CA THR A 65 -1.62 4.13 15.25
C THR A 65 -0.54 3.07 15.36
N GLU A 66 -0.38 2.50 16.56
CA GLU A 66 0.49 1.34 16.76
C GLU A 66 -0.19 0.05 16.27
N LEU A 67 0.53 -0.68 15.42
CA LEU A 67 0.03 -1.87 14.73
C LEU A 67 1.07 -2.98 14.74
N GLN A 68 0.65 -4.22 14.89
CA GLN A 68 1.47 -5.38 14.60
C GLN A 68 1.19 -5.92 13.20
N VAL A 69 2.23 -6.02 12.38
CA VAL A 69 2.15 -6.51 10.99
C VAL A 69 1.88 -8.01 10.95
N LEU A 70 0.82 -8.43 10.26
CA LEU A 70 0.39 -9.83 10.16
C LEU A 70 0.68 -10.46 8.80
N THR A 71 0.47 -9.71 7.70
CA THR A 71 0.80 -10.14 6.34
C THR A 71 1.33 -8.97 5.52
N ILE A 72 2.16 -9.27 4.53
CA ILE A 72 2.70 -8.29 3.58
C ILE A 72 2.63 -8.93 2.19
N ALA A 73 2.01 -8.23 1.24
CA ALA A 73 2.09 -8.56 -0.16
C ALA A 73 2.63 -7.36 -0.94
N GLU A 74 3.67 -7.58 -1.74
CA GLU A 74 4.01 -6.63 -2.80
C GLU A 74 2.90 -6.66 -3.83
N VAL A 75 2.52 -5.48 -4.29
CA VAL A 75 1.54 -5.27 -5.35
C VAL A 75 2.26 -4.74 -6.55
N HIS A 76 2.04 -5.39 -7.68
CA HIS A 76 2.61 -5.01 -8.96
C HIS A 76 1.49 -4.89 -9.99
N CYS A 77 1.60 -3.96 -10.94
CA CYS A 77 0.68 -3.87 -12.07
C CYS A 77 1.39 -3.35 -13.33
N ARG A 78 0.72 -3.48 -14.48
CA ARG A 78 1.14 -2.80 -15.71
C ARG A 78 0.76 -1.34 -15.64
N TYR A 79 1.55 -0.53 -16.31
CA TYR A 79 1.26 0.88 -16.48
C TYR A 79 1.30 1.26 -17.95
N GLU A 80 0.37 2.11 -18.38
CA GLU A 80 0.27 2.62 -19.74
C GLU A 80 0.21 4.14 -19.79
N VAL A 81 0.50 4.72 -20.96
CA VAL A 81 0.40 6.17 -21.18
C VAL A 81 -1.04 6.51 -21.52
N ARG A 82 -1.63 7.52 -20.85
CA ARG A 82 -3.03 7.91 -21.10
C ARG A 82 -3.26 8.21 -22.59
N PRO A 83 -4.34 7.69 -23.20
CA PRO A 83 -4.62 7.91 -24.61
C PRO A 83 -4.84 9.39 -24.98
N ASP A 84 -5.20 10.22 -24.00
CA ASP A 84 -5.54 11.63 -24.20
C ASP A 84 -4.34 12.57 -24.34
N GLY A 85 -3.11 12.05 -24.18
CA GLY A 85 -1.86 12.72 -24.57
C GLY A 85 -1.52 14.02 -23.82
N ALA A 86 -2.34 14.44 -22.86
CA ALA A 86 -2.15 15.70 -22.13
C ALA A 86 -1.14 15.59 -20.98
N ALA A 87 -0.86 14.37 -20.52
CA ALA A 87 0.14 14.10 -19.49
C ALA A 87 0.99 12.88 -19.85
N THR A 88 2.31 12.96 -19.63
CA THR A 88 3.22 11.80 -19.66
C THR A 88 3.02 10.86 -18.46
N ALA A 89 1.97 11.09 -17.66
CA ALA A 89 1.64 10.30 -16.50
C ALA A 89 1.21 8.89 -16.94
N LEU A 90 1.84 7.91 -16.32
CA LEU A 90 1.50 6.52 -16.48
C LEU A 90 0.31 6.19 -15.58
N TYR A 91 -0.67 5.43 -16.10
CA TYR A 91 -1.82 4.95 -15.32
C TYR A 91 -1.75 3.43 -15.14
N PRO A 92 -2.17 2.90 -13.98
CA PRO A 92 -2.24 1.46 -13.76
C PRO A 92 -3.28 0.84 -14.71
N LEU A 93 -2.91 -0.25 -15.38
CA LEU A 93 -3.79 -0.97 -16.29
C LEU A 93 -4.63 -1.98 -15.50
N PRO A 94 -5.96 -1.82 -15.40
CA PRO A 94 -6.79 -2.67 -14.57
C PRO A 94 -6.73 -4.15 -14.98
N GLY A 95 -6.81 -5.04 -13.99
CA GLY A 95 -6.78 -6.50 -14.22
C GLY A 95 -5.38 -7.08 -14.46
N THR A 96 -4.32 -6.28 -14.31
CA THR A 96 -2.92 -6.73 -14.45
C THR A 96 -2.21 -6.90 -13.12
N THR A 97 -2.94 -6.78 -12.01
CA THR A 97 -2.43 -6.88 -10.65
C THR A 97 -1.78 -8.24 -10.40
N VAL A 98 -0.56 -8.22 -9.90
CA VAL A 98 0.18 -9.38 -9.38
C VAL A 98 0.49 -9.13 -7.91
N LEU A 99 0.10 -10.07 -7.06
CA LEU A 99 0.40 -10.05 -5.63
C LEU A 99 1.50 -11.06 -5.32
N VAL A 100 2.54 -10.60 -4.64
CA VAL A 100 3.66 -11.45 -4.23
C VAL A 100 3.78 -11.39 -2.71
N PRO A 101 3.43 -12.46 -1.98
CA PRO A 101 3.62 -12.50 -0.54
C PRO A 101 5.09 -12.39 -0.18
N VAL A 102 5.41 -11.49 0.74
CA VAL A 102 6.78 -11.27 1.23
C VAL A 102 6.81 -11.27 2.75
N ARG A 103 8.02 -11.45 3.31
CA ARG A 103 8.23 -11.40 4.77
C ARG A 103 8.69 -10.04 5.25
N LYS A 104 9.14 -9.18 4.33
CA LYS A 104 9.73 -7.88 4.60
C LYS A 104 9.38 -6.93 3.46
N ALA A 105 9.03 -5.71 3.82
CA ALA A 105 8.94 -4.55 2.93
C ALA A 105 10.18 -3.68 3.13
N ASP A 106 10.92 -3.44 2.06
CA ASP A 106 12.08 -2.55 2.05
C ASP A 106 12.04 -1.52 0.92
N GLY A 107 10.91 -1.44 0.21
CA GLY A 107 10.67 -0.50 -0.89
C GLY A 107 11.30 -0.92 -2.22
N TRP A 108 12.11 -1.98 -2.25
CA TRP A 108 12.84 -2.40 -3.43
C TRP A 108 12.44 -3.81 -3.83
N ALA A 109 11.22 -3.92 -4.34
CA ALA A 109 10.69 -5.18 -4.84
C ALA A 109 11.58 -5.78 -5.94
N LYS A 110 11.64 -7.10 -5.97
CA LYS A 110 12.34 -7.80 -7.05
C LYS A 110 11.62 -7.52 -8.37
N ALA A 111 12.40 -7.29 -9.43
CA ALA A 111 11.86 -7.10 -10.76
C ALA A 111 10.97 -8.29 -11.16
N GLN A 112 9.76 -7.98 -11.59
CA GLN A 112 8.80 -8.93 -12.13
C GLN A 112 8.65 -8.68 -13.64
N PRO A 113 8.48 -9.73 -14.47
CA PRO A 113 8.25 -9.55 -15.90
C PRO A 113 6.98 -8.75 -16.17
N ASP A 114 7.08 -7.75 -17.04
CA ASP A 114 5.95 -6.96 -17.58
C ASP A 114 5.08 -6.23 -16.56
N VAL A 115 5.46 -6.13 -15.29
CA VAL A 115 4.74 -5.36 -14.25
C VAL A 115 5.75 -4.53 -13.46
N ARG A 116 5.25 -3.49 -12.81
CA ARG A 116 6.04 -2.62 -11.94
C ARG A 116 5.45 -2.65 -10.54
N PHE A 117 6.34 -2.54 -9.55
CA PHE A 117 5.96 -2.40 -8.17
C PHE A 117 5.14 -1.11 -7.98
N ALA A 118 4.01 -1.24 -7.30
CA ALA A 118 3.06 -0.15 -7.04
C ALA A 118 2.99 0.19 -5.54
N GLY A 119 3.27 -0.79 -4.67
CA GLY A 119 3.17 -0.62 -3.23
C GLY A 119 2.97 -1.94 -2.50
N TYR A 120 2.61 -1.86 -1.22
CA TYR A 120 2.30 -3.01 -0.39
C TYR A 120 0.84 -3.02 0.03
N LEU A 121 0.26 -4.22 0.06
CA LEU A 121 -0.96 -4.50 0.78
C LEU A 121 -0.59 -5.22 2.09
N VAL A 122 -0.95 -4.62 3.21
CA VAL A 122 -0.57 -5.10 4.54
C VAL A 122 -1.82 -5.38 5.35
N THR A 123 -1.87 -6.52 6.03
CA THR A 123 -2.84 -6.70 7.12
C THR A 123 -2.14 -6.52 8.44
N ALA A 124 -2.73 -5.77 9.37
CA ALA A 124 -2.15 -5.52 10.67
C ALA A 124 -3.21 -5.49 11.77
N GLN A 125 -2.82 -5.67 13.03
CA GLN A 125 -3.72 -5.56 14.19
C GLN A 125 -3.27 -4.43 15.11
N ARG A 126 -4.22 -3.69 15.68
CA ARG A 126 -3.89 -2.67 16.70
C ARG A 126 -3.30 -3.32 17.95
N THR A 127 -2.20 -2.78 18.46
CA THR A 127 -1.50 -3.30 19.64
C THR A 127 -2.21 -2.97 20.96
N THR A 128 -3.04 -1.92 20.98
CA THR A 128 -3.90 -1.55 22.13
C THR A 128 -5.08 -2.49 22.33
N ASP A 129 -5.27 -3.47 21.44
CA ASP A 129 -6.24 -4.57 21.56
C ASP A 129 -5.60 -5.81 22.26
N ALA A 130 -4.60 -5.60 23.11
CA ALA A 130 -4.15 -6.63 24.05
C ALA A 130 -5.26 -6.85 25.11
N PRO A 131 -5.65 -8.10 25.40
CA PRO A 131 -6.73 -8.40 26.34
C PRO A 131 -6.43 -7.98 27.79
#